data_AF-A0A1F9SFB8-F1
#
_entry.id   AF-A0A1F9SFB8-F1
#
_cell.length_a   1.000
_cell.length_b   1.000
_cell.length_c   1.000
_cell.angle_alpha   90.00
_cell.angle_beta   90.00
_cell.angle_gamma   90.00
#
_symmetry.space_group_name_H-M   'P 1'
#
loop_
_entity.id
_entity.type
_entity.pdbx_description
1 polymer ?
#
loop_
_entity_poly.entity_id
_entity_poly.type
_entity_poly.pdbx_seq_one_letter_code
_entity_poly.pdbx_strand_id
1 'polypeptide(L)'
;MIKRYVFEMAVGIVTLVSVLLFGPVGYASFSLMAFLAFFSKKKPDERELQLFYKAGNMTMGLMIISLVTIDQLKNATFGPVKVGDYWLSFATASFLVSHGVSGLVYTLRE
;
A
#
# COMPACT_ATOMS: atom_id res chain seq x y z
N MET A 1 2.68 4.60 16.04
CA MET A 1 2.37 3.81 14.83
C MET A 1 1.45 4.50 13.81
N ILE A 2 0.44 5.28 14.22
CA ILE A 2 -0.51 5.97 13.29
C ILE A 2 0.19 6.71 12.14
N LYS A 3 1.17 7.56 12.45
CA LYS A 3 1.90 8.35 11.43
C LYS A 3 2.51 7.48 10.32
N ARG A 4 3.05 6.31 10.69
CA ARG A 4 3.61 5.33 9.74
C ARG A 4 2.52 4.80 8.81
N TYR A 5 1.37 4.39 9.35
CA TYR A 5 0.28 3.85 8.56
C TYR A 5 -0.38 4.89 7.65
N VAL A 6 -0.54 6.13 8.13
CA VAL A 6 -0.98 7.25 7.27
C VAL A 6 0.01 7.46 6.13
N PHE A 7 1.31 7.42 6.41
CA PHE A 7 2.36 7.59 5.41
C PHE A 7 2.34 6.48 4.36
N GLU A 8 2.34 5.21 4.78
CA GLU A 8 2.23 4.05 3.88
C GLU A 8 0.98 4.14 2.99
N MET A 9 -0.18 4.47 3.57
CA MET A 9 -1.43 4.65 2.83
C MET A 9 -1.30 5.78 1.79
N ALA A 10 -0.78 6.94 2.18
CA ALA A 10 -0.60 8.08 1.28
C ALA A 10 0.34 7.75 0.12
N VAL A 11 1.50 7.14 0.40
CA VAL A 11 2.44 6.73 -0.65
C VAL A 11 1.83 5.66 -1.57
N GLY A 12 1.08 4.72 -1.01
CA GLY A 12 0.33 3.72 -1.77
C GLY A 12 -0.68 4.36 -2.74
N ILE A 13 -1.50 5.32 -2.26
CA ILE A 13 -2.47 6.05 -3.09
C ILE A 13 -1.76 6.85 -4.18
N VAL A 14 -0.73 7.62 -3.82
CA VAL A 14 0.04 8.41 -4.78
C VAL A 14 0.65 7.51 -5.86
N THR A 15 1.17 6.34 -5.47
CA THR A 15 1.75 5.38 -6.41
C THR A 15 0.70 4.74 -7.31
N LEU A 16 -0.44 4.33 -6.75
CA LEU A 16 -1.54 3.78 -7.52
C LEU A 16 -2.01 4.78 -8.59
N VAL A 17 -2.26 6.03 -8.20
CA VAL A 17 -2.74 7.10 -9.10
C VAL A 17 -1.65 7.44 -10.13
N SER A 18 -0.39 7.56 -9.71
CA SER A 18 0.69 7.89 -10.63
C SER A 18 0.90 6.81 -11.68
N VAL A 19 0.83 5.53 -11.32
CA VAL A 19 0.95 4.42 -12.27
C VAL A 19 -0.27 4.37 -13.21
N LEU A 20 -1.49 4.64 -12.71
CA LEU A 20 -2.68 4.73 -13.56
C LEU A 20 -2.59 5.85 -14.60
N LEU A 21 -2.03 7.01 -14.25
CA LEU A 21 -1.99 8.19 -15.13
C LEU A 21 -0.75 8.22 -16.04
N PHE A 22 0.40 7.78 -15.54
CA PHE A 22 1.71 7.94 -16.21
C PHE A 22 2.41 6.62 -16.53
N GLY A 23 1.76 5.48 -16.25
CA GLY A 23 2.31 4.14 -16.50
C GLY A 23 3.63 3.90 -15.75
N PRO A 24 4.70 3.49 -16.43
CA PRO A 24 5.96 3.09 -15.79
C PRO A 24 6.65 4.26 -15.08
N VAL A 25 6.53 5.48 -15.59
CA VAL A 25 7.10 6.69 -14.95
C VAL A 25 6.46 6.94 -13.59
N GLY A 26 5.17 6.61 -13.46
CA GLY A 26 4.43 6.73 -12.21
C GLY A 26 4.99 5.90 -11.07
N TYR A 27 5.72 4.82 -11.37
CA TYR A 27 6.34 3.98 -10.35
C TYR A 27 7.44 4.72 -9.57
N ALA A 28 7.98 5.82 -10.11
CA ALA A 28 8.95 6.66 -9.42
C ALA A 28 8.42 7.25 -8.10
N SER A 29 7.10 7.40 -7.93
CA SER A 29 6.52 7.85 -6.66
C SER A 29 6.76 6.87 -5.51
N PHE A 30 7.07 5.60 -5.79
CA PHE A 30 7.44 4.63 -4.78
C PHE A 30 8.73 5.04 -4.04
N SER A 31 9.57 5.89 -4.65
CA SER A 31 10.75 6.48 -3.99
C SER A 31 10.40 7.26 -2.71
N LEU A 32 9.16 7.74 -2.56
CA LEU A 32 8.70 8.36 -1.32
C LEU A 32 8.84 7.41 -0.12
N MET A 33 8.81 6.09 -0.33
CA MET A 33 9.07 5.11 0.74
C MET A 33 10.43 5.28 1.43
N ALA A 34 11.40 5.96 0.80
CA ALA A 34 12.67 6.31 1.45
C ALA A 34 12.46 7.16 2.72
N PHE A 35 11.37 7.93 2.80
CA PHE A 35 11.04 8.74 3.97
C PHE A 35 10.34 7.96 5.10
N LEU A 36 10.02 6.66 4.91
CA LEU A 36 9.38 5.83 5.93
C LEU A 36 10.19 5.78 7.24
N ALA A 37 11.52 5.90 7.15
CA ALA A 37 12.42 5.93 8.29
C ALA A 37 12.12 7.07 9.28
N PHE A 38 11.57 8.19 8.81
CA PHE A 38 11.21 9.34 9.65
C PHE A 38 9.90 9.14 10.41
N PHE A 39 9.06 8.19 9.98
CA PHE A 39 7.76 7.91 10.58
C PHE A 39 7.76 6.65 11.47
N SER A 40 8.88 5.94 11.52
CA SER A 40 9.05 4.70 12.29
C SER A 40 9.84 4.94 13.58
N LYS A 41 9.39 4.36 14.69
CA LYS A 41 10.18 4.31 15.93
C LYS A 41 11.32 3.29 15.76
N LYS A 42 12.51 3.59 16.30
CA LYS A 42 13.65 2.66 16.30
C LYS A 42 13.40 1.39 17.12
N LYS A 43 12.61 1.48 18.20
CA LYS A 43 12.23 0.36 19.06
C LYS A 43 10.73 0.46 19.39
N PRO A 44 9.88 -0.36 18.76
CA PRO A 44 8.48 -0.46 19.14
C PRO A 44 8.34 -1.16 20.50
N ASP A 45 7.33 -0.78 21.27
CA ASP A 45 6.94 -1.52 22.47
C ASP A 45 6.18 -2.83 22.10
N GLU A 46 5.94 -3.71 23.09
CA GLU A 46 5.25 -4.99 22.85
C GLU A 46 3.83 -4.79 22.28
N ARG A 47 3.13 -3.74 22.69
CA ARG A 47 1.78 -3.41 22.20
C ARG A 47 1.83 -2.99 20.72
N GLU A 48 2.76 -2.11 20.37
CA GLU A 48 3.00 -1.66 18.99
C GLU A 48 3.40 -2.84 18.08
N LEU A 49 4.15 -3.81 18.61
CA LEU A 49 4.50 -5.04 17.91
C LEU A 49 3.27 -5.92 17.64
N GLN A 50 2.42 -6.13 18.65
CA GLN A 50 1.17 -6.88 18.49
C GLN A 50 0.23 -6.21 17.48
N LEU A 51 0.08 -4.88 17.56
CA LEU A 51 -0.69 -4.09 16.59
C LEU A 51 -0.16 -4.25 15.17
N PHE A 52 1.17 -4.28 15.00
CA PHE A 52 1.80 -4.51 13.71
C PHE A 52 1.45 -5.89 13.12
N TYR A 53 1.50 -6.96 13.93
CA TYR A 53 1.11 -8.29 13.47
C TYR A 53 -0.38 -8.41 13.15
N LYS A 54 -1.27 -7.83 13.98
CA LYS A 54 -2.71 -7.76 13.69
C LYS A 54 -2.98 -7.06 12.36
N ALA A 55 -2.33 -5.91 12.14
CA ALA A 55 -2.40 -5.17 10.89
C ALA A 55 -1.90 -6.02 9.71
N GLY A 56 -0.79 -6.74 9.86
CA GLY A 56 -0.24 -7.64 8.84
C GLY A 56 -1.21 -8.74 8.41
N ASN A 57 -1.90 -9.38 9.37
CA ASN A 57 -2.90 -10.42 9.06
C ASN A 57 -4.09 -9.88 8.25
N MET A 58 -4.61 -8.71 8.63
CA MET A 58 -5.68 -8.04 7.87
C MET A 58 -5.20 -7.58 6.48
N THR A 59 -3.95 -7.10 6.41
CA THR A 59 -3.31 -6.70 5.15
C THR A 59 -3.26 -7.86 4.18
N MET A 60 -2.93 -9.07 4.63
CA MET A 60 -2.92 -10.26 3.79
C MET A 60 -4.29 -10.52 3.14
N GLY A 61 -5.38 -10.40 3.91
CA GLY A 61 -6.73 -10.56 3.38
C GLY A 61 -7.09 -9.50 2.33
N LEU A 62 -6.80 -8.23 2.61
CA LEU A 62 -7.02 -7.13 1.66
C LEU A 62 -6.13 -7.26 0.41
N MET A 63 -4.92 -7.79 0.57
CA MET A 63 -4.00 -8.00 -0.53
C MET A 63 -4.49 -9.11 -1.47
N ILE A 64 -5.04 -10.20 -0.95
CA ILE A 64 -5.66 -11.25 -1.79
C ILE A 64 -6.80 -10.65 -2.63
N ILE A 65 -7.68 -9.87 -2.01
CA ILE A 65 -8.78 -9.18 -2.71
C ILE A 65 -8.22 -8.25 -3.81
N SER A 66 -7.17 -7.49 -3.49
CA SER A 66 -6.53 -6.57 -4.43
C SER A 66 -5.90 -7.32 -5.62
N LEU A 67 -5.21 -8.44 -5.39
CA LEU A 67 -4.63 -9.25 -6.44
C LEU A 67 -5.68 -9.87 -7.35
N VAL A 68 -6.78 -10.38 -6.78
CA VAL A 68 -7.93 -10.88 -7.57
C VAL A 68 -8.50 -9.75 -8.42
N THR A 69 -8.65 -8.55 -7.86
CA THR A 69 -9.13 -7.37 -8.60
C THR A 69 -8.20 -7.02 -9.75
N ILE A 70 -6.88 -7.02 -9.52
CA ILE A 70 -5.87 -6.77 -10.56
C ILE A 70 -5.95 -7.82 -11.68
N ASP A 71 -6.10 -9.11 -11.34
CA ASP A 71 -6.23 -10.17 -12.34
C ASP A 71 -7.52 -10.03 -13.17
N GLN A 72 -8.66 -9.75 -12.53
CA GLN A 72 -9.92 -9.51 -13.23
C GLN A 72 -9.86 -8.29 -14.15
N LEU A 73 -9.11 -7.26 -13.75
CA LEU A 73 -8.94 -6.03 -14.52
C LEU A 73 -7.72 -6.05 -15.44
N LYS A 74 -6.97 -7.15 -15.57
CA LYS A 74 -5.69 -7.18 -16.31
C LYS A 74 -5.78 -6.73 -17.77
N ASN A 75 -6.95 -6.89 -18.39
CA ASN A 75 -7.20 -6.46 -19.76
C ASN A 75 -7.81 -5.06 -19.87
N ALA A 76 -8.18 -4.43 -18.75
CA ALA A 76 -8.69 -3.08 -18.74
C ALA A 76 -7.57 -2.08 -19.05
N THR A 77 -7.95 -0.99 -19.71
CA THR A 77 -7.05 0.09 -20.11
C THR A 77 -7.51 1.41 -19.51
N PHE A 78 -6.57 2.15 -18.93
CA PHE A 78 -6.77 3.51 -18.44
C PHE A 78 -5.82 4.42 -19.23
N GLY A 79 -6.35 5.09 -20.26
CA GLY A 79 -5.53 5.83 -21.21
C GLY A 79 -4.52 4.91 -21.93
N PRO A 80 -3.21 5.22 -21.93
CA PRO A 80 -2.18 4.37 -22.54
C PRO A 80 -1.79 3.17 -21.66
N VAL A 81 -2.34 3.04 -20.45
CA VAL A 81 -1.90 2.05 -19.46
C VAL A 81 -2.85 0.86 -19.46
N LYS A 82 -2.35 -0.32 -19.83
CA LYS A 82 -3.05 -1.60 -19.62
C LYS A 82 -2.67 -2.17 -18.24
N VAL A 83 -3.67 -2.52 -17.43
CA VAL A 83 -3.45 -2.93 -16.03
C VAL A 83 -2.50 -4.12 -15.91
N GLY A 84 -2.66 -5.13 -16.77
CA GLY A 84 -1.86 -6.36 -16.75
C GLY A 84 -0.37 -6.13 -16.99
N ASP A 85 0.00 -5.10 -17.77
CA ASP A 85 1.40 -4.82 -18.10
C ASP A 85 2.17 -4.28 -16.88
N TYR A 86 1.46 -3.72 -15.90
CA TYR A 86 2.04 -3.11 -14.69
C TYR A 86 1.50 -3.75 -13.40
N TRP A 87 1.12 -5.04 -13.46
CA TRP A 87 0.49 -5.75 -12.35
C TRP A 87 1.29 -5.67 -11.04
N LEU A 88 2.63 -5.71 -11.10
CA LEU A 88 3.49 -5.64 -9.92
C LEU A 88 3.46 -4.25 -9.28
N SER A 89 3.42 -3.19 -10.09
CA SER A 89 3.28 -1.82 -9.63
C SER A 89 1.94 -1.61 -8.93
N PHE A 90 0.85 -2.14 -9.48
CA PHE A 90 -0.46 -2.12 -8.82
C PHE A 90 -0.49 -2.96 -7.55
N ALA A 91 0.13 -4.14 -7.55
CA ALA A 91 0.20 -5.01 -6.37
C ALA A 91 0.96 -4.36 -5.22
N THR A 92 2.11 -3.74 -5.49
CA THR A 92 2.92 -3.04 -4.48
C THR A 92 2.22 -1.80 -3.94
N ALA A 93 1.58 -1.00 -4.80
CA ALA A 93 0.76 0.12 -4.35
C ALA A 93 -0.43 -0.34 -3.49
N SER A 94 -1.11 -1.42 -3.92
CA SER A 94 -2.24 -2.00 -3.19
C SER A 94 -1.84 -2.56 -1.83
N PHE A 95 -0.64 -3.16 -1.72
CA PHE A 95 -0.08 -3.59 -0.45
C PHE A 95 0.09 -2.42 0.52
N LEU A 96 0.68 -1.30 0.08
CA LEU A 96 0.87 -0.11 0.92
C LEU A 96 -0.45 0.49 1.38
N VAL A 97 -1.43 0.59 0.49
CA VAL A 97 -2.79 1.04 0.84
C VAL A 97 -3.43 0.09 1.85
N SER A 98 -3.39 -1.21 1.58
CA SER A 98 -3.98 -2.24 2.44
C SER A 98 -3.35 -2.25 3.82
N HIS A 99 -2.02 -2.12 3.91
CA HIS A 99 -1.29 -2.10 5.17
C HIS A 99 -1.55 -0.84 5.96
N GLY A 100 -1.56 0.32 5.30
CA GLY A 100 -1.93 1.59 5.91
C GLY A 100 -3.37 1.58 6.46
N VAL A 101 -4.35 1.10 5.67
CA VAL A 101 -5.74 0.97 6.11
C VAL A 101 -5.87 0.02 7.30
N SER A 102 -5.27 -1.17 7.20
CA SER A 102 -5.31 -2.18 8.28
C SER A 102 -4.71 -1.63 9.57
N GLY A 103 -3.55 -0.98 9.48
CA GLY A 103 -2.89 -0.37 10.61
C GLY A 103 -3.71 0.75 11.26
N LEU A 104 -4.36 1.60 10.47
CA LEU A 104 -5.26 2.63 10.99
C LEU A 104 -6.48 2.04 11.68
N VAL A 105 -7.12 1.02 11.10
CA VAL A 105 -8.28 0.34 11.69
C VAL A 105 -7.96 -0.20 13.08
N TYR A 106 -6.84 -0.90 13.25
CA TYR A 106 -6.47 -1.42 14.57
C TYR A 106 -6.01 -0.34 15.54
N THR A 107 -5.22 0.64 15.07
CA THR A 107 -4.67 1.66 15.97
C THR A 107 -5.73 2.66 16.44
N LEU A 108 -6.82 2.86 15.70
CA LEU A 108 -7.95 3.74 16.11
C LEU A 108 -8.99 3.05 16.98
N ARG A 109 -8.98 1.71 17.05
CA ARG A 109 -9.93 0.91 17.84
C ARG A 109 -9.45 0.60 19.26
N GLU A 110 -8.15 0.70 19.52
CA GLU A 110 -7.53 0.51 20.85
C GLU A 110 -7.11 1.84 21.49
#